data_AF-A0A955RZB8-F1
#
_entry.id   AF-A0A955RZB8-F1
#
_cell.length_a   1.000
_cell.length_b   1.000
_cell.length_c   1.000
_cell.angle_alpha   90.00
_cell.angle_beta   90.00
_cell.angle_gamma   90.00
#
_symmetry.space_group_name_H-M   'P 1'
#
loop_
_entity.id
_entity.type
_entity.pdbx_description
1 polymer ?
#
loop_
_entity_poly.entity_id
_entity_poly.type
_entity_poly.pdbx_seq_one_letter_code
_entity_poly.pdbx_strand_id
1 'polypeptide(L)'
;MKTINFYIFIRVFIGGLFIVSGFNKIVNPVENFQYIVETYDIFPDALEVVIARVVPWLELVFGIFCALGLWLTWSLRGIFCLFTGFIIILSQAIIRKLPIDECGCFGEGLSFPMPVM
;
A
#
# COMPACT_ATOMS: atom_id res chain seq x y z
N MET A 1 -15.77 25.51 -18.60
CA MET A 1 -14.35 25.11 -18.69
C MET A 1 -13.61 25.40 -17.37
N LYS A 2 -13.74 24.55 -16.33
CA LYS A 2 -12.89 24.64 -15.11
C LYS A 2 -12.71 23.30 -14.37
N THR A 3 -13.03 22.17 -15.00
CA THR A 3 -12.98 20.84 -14.37
C THR A 3 -11.61 20.16 -14.52
N ILE A 4 -10.74 20.65 -15.41
CA ILE A 4 -9.47 20.01 -15.79
C ILE A 4 -8.46 19.93 -14.62
N ASN A 5 -8.46 20.90 -13.69
CA ASN A 5 -7.50 20.93 -12.57
C ASN A 5 -7.82 19.92 -11.46
N PHE A 6 -9.10 19.65 -11.21
CA PHE A 6 -9.51 18.78 -10.10
C PHE A 6 -9.10 17.32 -10.35
N TYR A 7 -9.24 16.84 -11.58
CA TYR A 7 -8.82 15.49 -11.95
C TYR A 7 -7.29 15.30 -11.84
N ILE A 8 -6.52 16.30 -12.26
CA ILE A 8 -5.05 16.25 -12.16
C ILE A 8 -4.65 16.24 -10.68
N PHE A 9 -5.28 17.06 -9.85
CA PHE A 9 -5.03 17.10 -8.42
C PHE A 9 -5.28 15.73 -7.76
N ILE A 10 -6.44 15.11 -8.00
CA ILE A 10 -6.76 13.79 -7.47
C ILE A 10 -5.73 12.76 -7.93
N ARG A 11 -5.36 12.76 -9.21
CA ARG A 11 -4.40 11.82 -9.77
C ARG A 11 -3.04 11.94 -9.10
N VAL A 12 -2.52 13.16 -8.99
CA VAL A 12 -1.23 13.44 -8.34
C VAL A 12 -1.28 13.09 -6.86
N PHE A 13 -2.39 13.36 -6.19
CA PHE A 13 -2.61 13.00 -4.80
C PHE A 13 -2.59 11.47 -4.59
N ILE A 14 -3.37 10.71 -5.36
CA ILE A 14 -3.40 9.24 -5.28
C ILE A 14 -2.02 8.66 -5.63
N GLY A 15 -1.39 9.13 -6.71
CA GLY A 15 -0.04 8.71 -7.08
C GLY A 15 0.96 8.99 -5.95
N GLY A 16 0.90 10.18 -5.36
CA GLY A 16 1.72 10.58 -4.22
C GLY A 16 1.56 9.68 -3.00
N LEU A 17 0.33 9.28 -2.66
CA LEU A 17 0.09 8.35 -1.54
C LEU A 17 0.80 7.01 -1.75
N PHE A 18 0.70 6.43 -2.95
CA PHE A 18 1.35 5.17 -3.28
C PHE A 18 2.88 5.29 -3.33
N ILE A 19 3.39 6.43 -3.81
CA ILE A 19 4.83 6.73 -3.79
C ILE A 19 5.35 6.77 -2.36
N VAL A 20 4.70 7.51 -1.46
CA VAL A 20 5.13 7.64 -0.06
C VAL A 20 5.03 6.29 0.67
N SER A 21 3.93 5.55 0.46
CA SER A 21 3.74 4.18 0.98
C SER A 21 4.89 3.26 0.57
N GLY A 22 5.11 3.11 -0.75
CA GLY A 22 6.14 2.21 -1.28
C GLY A 22 7.56 2.65 -0.91
N PHE A 23 7.84 3.95 -0.96
CA PHE A 23 9.17 4.49 -0.62
C PHE A 23 9.53 4.22 0.84
N ASN A 24 8.63 4.49 1.79
CA ASN A 24 8.89 4.22 3.20
C ASN A 24 9.12 2.74 3.47
N LYS A 25 8.41 1.85 2.77
CA LYS A 25 8.61 0.38 2.89
C LYS A 25 9.92 -0.11 2.25
N ILE A 26 10.47 0.61 1.27
CA ILE A 26 11.74 0.26 0.61
C ILE A 26 12.95 0.78 1.38
N VAL A 27 12.84 1.98 1.97
CA VAL A 27 13.97 2.61 2.69
C VAL A 27 14.22 1.94 4.05
N ASN A 28 13.15 1.48 4.70
CA ASN A 28 13.27 0.74 5.95
C ASN A 28 13.64 -0.73 5.71
N PRO A 29 14.16 -1.43 6.74
CA PRO A 29 14.43 -2.86 6.67
C PRO A 29 13.20 -3.64 6.17
N VAL A 30 13.40 -4.57 5.25
CA VAL A 30 12.30 -5.38 4.66
C VAL A 30 11.59 -6.18 5.74
N GLU A 31 12.35 -6.55 6.78
CA GLU A 31 11.90 -7.27 7.97
C GLU A 31 10.75 -6.53 8.68
N ASN A 32 10.74 -5.20 8.69
CA ASN A 32 9.69 -4.42 9.35
C ASN A 32 8.34 -4.59 8.65
N PHE A 33 8.32 -4.51 7.31
CA PHE A 33 7.09 -4.73 6.55
C PHE A 33 6.72 -6.21 6.51
N GLN A 34 7.70 -7.11 6.50
CA GLN A 34 7.47 -8.55 6.58
C GLN A 34 6.77 -8.94 7.88
N TYR A 35 7.20 -8.42 9.04
CA TYR A 35 6.56 -8.66 10.34
C TYR A 35 5.08 -8.25 10.33
N ILE A 36 4.76 -7.14 9.67
CA ILE A 36 3.37 -6.71 9.53
C ILE A 36 2.59 -7.66 8.63
N VAL A 37 3.19 -8.14 7.53
CA VAL A 37 2.61 -9.16 6.64
C VAL A 37 2.34 -10.48 7.38
N GLU A 38 3.29 -10.93 8.20
CA GLU A 38 3.20 -12.10 9.08
C GLU A 38 2.01 -11.99 10.05
N THR A 39 1.80 -10.79 10.62
CA THR A 39 0.71 -10.54 11.57
C THR A 39 -0.68 -10.72 10.93
N TYR A 40 -0.80 -10.63 9.60
CA TYR A 40 -2.06 -10.86 8.92
C TYR A 40 -2.48 -12.34 8.87
N ASP A 41 -1.57 -13.30 9.12
CA ASP A 41 -1.85 -14.75 9.25
C ASP A 41 -2.70 -15.31 8.08
N ILE A 42 -2.27 -15.02 6.84
CA ILE A 42 -2.95 -15.43 5.59
C ILE A 42 -2.04 -16.24 4.68
N PHE A 43 -0.76 -15.92 4.63
CA PHE A 43 0.19 -16.47 3.67
C PHE A 43 1.20 -17.39 4.35
N PRO A 44 1.81 -18.34 3.63
CA PRO A 44 2.94 -19.10 4.16
C PRO A 44 4.21 -18.24 4.16
N ASP A 45 5.14 -18.52 5.08
CA ASP A 45 6.38 -17.74 5.32
C ASP A 45 7.13 -17.36 4.03
N ALA A 46 7.27 -18.32 3.10
CA ALA A 46 7.98 -18.09 1.84
C ALA A 46 7.31 -17.01 0.96
N LEU A 47 5.98 -16.90 1.01
CA LEU A 47 5.22 -15.93 0.24
C LEU A 47 5.19 -14.57 0.93
N GLU A 48 5.26 -14.52 2.26
CA GLU A 48 5.34 -13.27 3.03
C GLU A 48 6.60 -12.48 2.69
N VAL A 49 7.75 -13.15 2.61
CA VAL A 49 9.01 -12.54 2.17
C VAL A 49 8.91 -11.97 0.75
N VAL A 50 8.25 -12.71 -0.15
CA VAL A 50 8.06 -12.27 -1.54
C VAL A 50 7.12 -11.06 -1.60
N ILE A 51 6.02 -11.09 -0.86
CA ILE A 51 5.06 -9.98 -0.78
C ILE A 51 5.75 -8.74 -0.20
N ALA A 52 6.47 -8.89 0.90
CA ALA A 52 7.17 -7.82 1.58
C ALA A 52 8.22 -7.16 0.67
N ARG A 53 8.86 -7.93 -0.20
CA ARG A 53 9.84 -7.42 -1.14
C ARG A 53 9.23 -6.88 -2.43
N VAL A 54 8.14 -7.44 -2.97
CA VAL A 54 7.63 -7.09 -4.31
C VAL A 54 6.58 -5.98 -4.25
N VAL A 55 5.67 -6.01 -3.27
CA VAL A 55 4.56 -5.06 -3.19
C VAL A 55 5.04 -3.60 -3.09
N PRO A 56 6.03 -3.25 -2.26
CA PRO A 56 6.51 -1.87 -2.17
C PRO A 56 7.01 -1.30 -3.50
N TRP A 57 7.68 -2.12 -4.32
CA TRP A 57 8.14 -1.70 -5.64
C TRP A 57 6.98 -1.49 -6.61
N LEU A 58 5.96 -2.35 -6.56
CA LEU A 58 4.75 -2.17 -7.37
C LEU A 58 4.00 -0.88 -6.97
N GLU A 59 3.86 -0.62 -5.66
CA GLU A 59 3.27 0.62 -5.16
C GLU A 59 4.02 1.85 -5.68
N LEU A 60 5.36 1.83 -5.61
CA LEU A 60 6.20 2.93 -6.05
C LEU A 60 6.10 3.14 -7.57
N VAL A 61 6.24 2.09 -8.38
CA VAL A 61 6.21 2.19 -9.84
C VAL A 61 4.85 2.69 -10.33
N PHE A 62 3.75 2.10 -9.86
CA PHE A 62 2.42 2.54 -10.26
C PHE A 62 2.08 3.92 -9.72
N GLY A 63 2.56 4.27 -8.52
CA GLY A 63 2.43 5.61 -7.94
C GLY A 63 3.11 6.69 -8.79
N ILE A 64 4.38 6.46 -9.16
CA ILE A 64 5.16 7.37 -10.03
C ILE A 64 4.48 7.53 -11.39
N PHE A 65 4.10 6.42 -12.03
CA PHE A 65 3.48 6.48 -13.35
C PHE A 65 2.11 7.18 -13.30
N CYS A 66 1.32 6.95 -12.25
CA CYS A 66 0.05 7.65 -12.03
C CYS A 66 0.27 9.16 -11.84
N ALA A 67 1.22 9.56 -10.98
CA ALA A 67 1.51 10.97 -10.72
C ALA A 67 1.97 11.70 -11.99
N LEU A 68 2.92 11.11 -12.74
CA LEU A 68 3.43 11.65 -14.00
C LEU A 68 2.43 11.58 -15.15
N GLY A 69 1.37 10.78 -15.03
CA GLY A 69 0.39 10.55 -16.09
C GLY A 69 0.87 9.61 -17.19
N LEU A 70 1.91 8.82 -16.91
CA LEU A 70 2.44 7.79 -17.82
C LEU A 70 1.59 6.52 -17.72
N TRP A 71 1.21 5.97 -18.88
CA TRP A 71 0.41 4.74 -18.99
C TRP A 71 -0.78 4.68 -18.02
N LEU A 72 -1.52 5.79 -17.95
CA LEU A 72 -2.50 6.06 -16.90
C LEU A 72 -3.49 4.91 -16.65
N THR A 73 -4.00 4.28 -17.71
CA THR A 73 -4.95 3.16 -17.60
C THR A 73 -4.34 1.97 -16.86
N TRP A 74 -3.08 1.64 -17.11
CA TRP A 74 -2.39 0.53 -16.46
C TRP A 74 -2.01 0.88 -15.02
N SER A 75 -1.50 2.09 -14.80
CA SER A 75 -1.13 2.60 -13.47
C SER A 75 -2.33 2.64 -12.53
N LEU A 76 -3.48 3.12 -13.01
CA LEU A 76 -4.72 3.14 -12.23
C LEU A 76 -5.26 1.73 -11.95
N ARG A 77 -5.19 0.80 -12.91
CA ARG A 77 -5.57 -0.60 -12.69
C ARG A 77 -4.66 -1.28 -11.66
N GLY A 78 -3.36 -1.01 -11.71
CA GLY A 78 -2.37 -1.52 -10.75
C GLY A 78 -2.66 -0.98 -9.35
N ILE A 79 -2.82 0.34 -9.21
CA ILE A 79 -3.20 0.99 -7.95
C ILE A 79 -4.51 0.41 -7.41
N PHE A 80 -5.53 0.26 -8.25
CA PHE A 80 -6.81 -0.30 -7.84
C PHE A 80 -6.66 -1.74 -7.34
N CYS A 81 -5.90 -2.58 -8.05
CA CYS A 81 -5.65 -3.96 -7.64
C CYS A 81 -4.91 -4.05 -6.31
N LEU A 82 -3.86 -3.26 -6.13
CA LEU A 82 -3.11 -3.18 -4.87
C LEU A 82 -4.01 -2.70 -3.72
N PHE A 83 -4.80 -1.65 -3.95
CA PHE A 83 -5.69 -1.09 -2.95
C PHE A 83 -6.80 -2.06 -2.54
N THR A 84 -7.43 -2.73 -3.52
CA THR A 84 -8.46 -3.75 -3.24
C THR A 84 -7.86 -4.95 -2.51
N GLY A 85 -6.69 -5.44 -2.94
CA GLY A 85 -5.98 -6.53 -2.25
C GLY A 85 -5.69 -6.16 -0.79
N PHE A 86 -5.21 -4.94 -0.57
CA PHE A 86 -4.97 -4.41 0.77
C PHE A 86 -6.25 -4.35 1.62
N ILE A 87 -7.37 -3.86 1.07
CA ILE A 87 -8.66 -3.83 1.78
C ILE A 87 -9.11 -5.23 2.18
N ILE A 88 -8.95 -6.21 1.29
CA ILE A 88 -9.29 -7.60 1.60
C ILE A 88 -8.42 -8.08 2.76
N ILE A 89 -7.09 -7.92 2.63
CA ILE A 89 -6.07 -8.29 3.64
C ILE A 89 -6.23 -7.52 4.96
N LEU A 90 -6.86 -6.36 4.99
CA LEU A 90 -7.17 -5.70 6.24
C LEU A 90 -8.50 -6.22 6.83
N SER A 91 -9.50 -6.38 5.97
CA SER A 91 -10.86 -6.75 6.38
C SER A 91 -10.91 -8.12 7.04
N GLN A 92 -10.24 -9.14 6.49
CA GLN A 92 -10.27 -10.46 7.13
C GLN A 92 -9.47 -10.51 8.44
N ALA A 93 -8.50 -9.61 8.61
CA ALA A 93 -7.72 -9.48 9.84
C ALA A 93 -8.57 -8.91 10.98
N ILE A 94 -9.35 -7.86 10.67
CA ILE A 94 -10.32 -7.28 11.61
C ILE A 94 -11.40 -8.29 12.00
N ILE A 95 -11.93 -9.06 11.03
CA ILE A 95 -12.95 -10.10 11.30
C ILE A 95 -12.41 -11.19 12.22
N ARG A 96 -11.14 -11.57 12.07
CA ARG A 96 -10.45 -12.56 12.91
C ARG A 96 -9.96 -12.01 14.27
N LYS A 97 -10.06 -10.70 14.50
CA LYS A 97 -9.55 -9.99 15.69
C LYS A 97 -8.07 -10.28 15.96
N LEU A 98 -7.27 -10.29 14.90
CA LEU A 98 -5.82 -10.44 15.03
C LEU A 98 -5.23 -9.21 15.76
N PRO A 99 -4.17 -9.38 16.58
CA PRO A 99 -3.54 -8.30 17.34
C PRO A 99 -2.69 -7.42 16.41
N ILE A 100 -3.36 -6.68 15.52
CA ILE A 100 -2.72 -5.79 14.55
C ILE A 100 -2.79 -4.37 15.12
N ASP A 101 -1.67 -3.91 15.66
CA ASP A 101 -1.57 -2.57 16.24
C ASP A 101 -1.44 -1.50 15.15
N GLU A 102 -0.85 -1.86 14.00
CA GLU A 102 -0.56 -0.94 12.91
C GLU A 102 -0.95 -1.49 11.54
N CYS A 103 -1.57 -0.63 10.72
CA CYS A 103 -2.00 -0.92 9.36
C CYS A 103 -0.83 -1.23 8.39
N GLY A 104 0.37 -0.73 8.67
CA GLY A 104 1.59 -0.96 7.88
C GLY A 104 1.71 -0.21 6.54
N CYS A 105 0.69 0.57 6.15
CA CYS A 105 0.70 1.32 4.90
C CYS A 105 1.86 2.31 4.74
N PHE A 106 2.33 2.96 5.80
CA PHE A 106 3.37 4.00 5.70
C PHE A 106 4.69 3.64 6.40
N GLY A 107 4.84 2.39 6.83
CA GLY A 107 5.93 1.95 7.70
C GLY A 107 5.98 2.77 9.00
N GLU A 108 7.18 2.92 9.56
CA GLU A 108 7.43 3.69 10.80
C GLU A 108 7.20 5.21 10.65
N GLY A 109 7.02 5.72 9.43
CA GLY A 109 6.88 7.16 9.18
C GLY A 109 5.53 7.74 9.59
N LEU A 110 4.44 6.96 9.42
CA LEU A 110 3.08 7.34 9.82
C LEU A 110 2.34 6.07 10.28
N SER A 111 2.53 5.70 11.55
CA SER A 111 1.75 4.63 12.16
C SER A 111 0.33 5.13 12.42
N PHE A 112 -0.64 4.46 11.79
CA PHE A 112 -2.06 4.61 12.11
C PHE A 112 -2.42 3.52 13.11
N PRO A 113 -2.47 3.82 14.42
CA PRO A 113 -2.84 2.83 15.41
C PRO A 113 -4.28 2.40 15.17
N MET A 114 -4.51 1.10 15.06
CA MET A 114 -5.85 0.57 14.91
C MET A 114 -6.49 0.36 16.29
N PRO A 115 -7.60 1.05 16.63
CA PRO A 115 -8.25 0.96 17.94
C PRO A 115 -9.16 -0.28 18.07
N VAL A 116 -8.91 -1.33 17.27
CA VAL A 116 -9.66 -2.60 17.35
C VAL A 116 -9.15 -3.53 18.45
N MET A 117 -8.40 -2.96 19.41
CA MET A 117 -8.25 -3.49 20.76
C MET A 117 -8.79 -2.48 21.77
#